data_AF-A0A669B4N5-F1
#
_entry.id   AF-A0A669B4N5-F1
#
_cell.length_a   1.000
_cell.length_b   1.000
_cell.length_c   1.000
_cell.angle_alpha   90.00
_cell.angle_beta   90.00
_cell.angle_gamma   90.00
#
_symmetry.space_group_name_H-M   'P 1'
#
loop_
_entity.id
_entity.type
_entity.pdbx_description
1 polymer ?
#
loop_
_entity_poly.entity_id
_entity_poly.type
_entity_poly.pdbx_seq_one_letter_code
_entity_poly.pdbx_strand_id
1 'polypeptide(L)'
;MTCATMTWPLVLVLVLLCIRDSASLFLPDSSELRKLLSRYGEEAEQKGTSNTAGNRTRRAILWSDREEILQLHNKLRGGVYPTASNMEYMIWDDELERSATQWAEECQWDHGPQDLLMSIGQNLAVHWGRYRSPAFHVQSWYDEVKDYTYPYPHECNPWCPERCSGPMCTHYTQLVWATTNRVGCAVHVCPRMNVWGEIWENSVYLVCNYSPKGNWIGEAPYQHGRPCSQCPPSYGGGCRNNLCYKEIEDMNEVEKPQVPLPPRTTARPKTIAPKKPVSRPSSPKNPNPRTTYNCPANCVHKKGKVWGTVTYDVQSSICRAAIHHGVIDNNGGLIDISRMDKLPFFVRSTKNGIESLSKYKAGNAFTVARVKEMTADCYTTVAEICPYKEPNSHCPRVFCPENCKAQPSYWSPVIGNKIYTDNSSICKAAIHAGVIKPNGGFVDVLPLDKRKSYTGVLKNGIQSERYCSTGILEITIIPDNYV
;
A
#
# COMPACT_ATOMS: atom_id res chain seq x y z
N MET A 1 44.46 76.89 -9.55
CA MET A 1 44.97 76.98 -8.17
C MET A 1 43.81 76.63 -7.26
N THR A 2 43.85 75.43 -6.66
CA THR A 2 43.84 75.17 -5.20
C THR A 2 42.45 75.31 -4.56
N CYS A 3 41.94 74.45 -3.68
CA CYS A 3 42.34 73.16 -3.10
C CYS A 3 41.19 72.72 -2.16
N ALA A 4 41.14 71.41 -1.82
CA ALA A 4 40.81 70.85 -0.49
C ALA A 4 39.35 71.00 0.03
N THR A 5 38.52 70.01 0.41
CA THR A 5 38.53 68.64 1.01
C THR A 5 37.62 68.67 2.25
N MET A 6 36.88 67.56 2.50
CA MET A 6 36.45 67.04 3.83
C MET A 6 35.31 67.81 4.55
N THR A 7 34.31 67.22 5.23
CA THR A 7 34.15 65.95 5.99
C THR A 7 32.66 65.65 6.27
N TRP A 8 32.28 64.37 6.44
CA TRP A 8 31.20 63.89 7.34
C TRP A 8 31.83 63.56 8.73
N PRO A 9 31.13 63.41 9.89
CA PRO A 9 29.73 62.99 10.12
C PRO A 9 28.98 63.66 11.32
N LEU A 10 27.71 63.27 11.58
CA LEU A 10 26.91 63.27 12.84
C LEU A 10 25.43 63.42 12.45
N VAL A 11 24.67 62.34 12.20
CA VAL A 11 23.89 61.55 13.18
C VAL A 11 23.05 62.41 14.13
N LEU A 12 21.74 62.12 14.09
CA LEU A 12 20.61 62.59 14.91
C LEU A 12 19.78 63.76 14.34
N VAL A 13 18.47 63.45 14.28
CA VAL A 13 17.30 64.32 14.06
C VAL A 13 16.84 64.48 12.60
N LEU A 14 16.24 63.41 12.07
CA LEU A 14 15.10 63.50 11.15
C LEU A 14 14.33 62.17 11.09
N VAL A 15 13.64 61.85 12.18
CA VAL A 15 12.48 60.95 12.17
C VAL A 15 11.37 61.66 12.93
N LEU A 16 10.50 62.36 12.20
CA LEU A 16 9.23 62.85 12.69
C LEU A 16 8.35 63.10 11.47
N LEU A 17 7.53 62.11 11.11
CA LEU A 17 6.15 62.28 10.72
C LEU A 17 5.43 60.92 10.79
N CYS A 18 4.29 60.94 11.51
CA CYS A 18 3.23 59.91 11.59
C CYS A 18 3.37 58.79 12.65
N ILE A 19 3.12 59.12 13.93
CA ILE A 19 2.51 58.17 14.88
C ILE A 19 1.48 58.93 15.74
N ARG A 20 0.20 58.55 15.60
CA ARG A 20 -0.78 58.26 16.67
C ARG A 20 -2.21 58.32 16.10
N ASP A 21 -2.86 57.17 16.01
CA ASP A 21 -4.08 56.91 16.78
C ASP A 21 -4.40 55.42 16.78
N SER A 22 -4.56 54.88 17.98
CA SER A 22 -4.90 53.49 18.27
C SER A 22 -6.40 53.30 18.04
N ALA A 23 -6.79 52.58 17.00
CA ALA A 23 -8.15 52.07 16.86
C ALA A 23 -8.09 50.54 16.85
N SER A 24 -8.56 49.95 17.94
CA SER A 24 -8.83 48.52 18.06
C SER A 24 -9.76 48.07 16.94
N LEU A 25 -9.32 47.12 16.13
CA LEU A 25 -10.21 46.44 15.18
C LEU A 25 -11.07 45.44 15.95
N PHE A 26 -12.29 45.86 16.27
CA PHE A 26 -13.40 45.02 16.69
C PHE A 26 -13.74 44.02 15.57
N LEU A 27 -13.64 42.72 15.87
CA LEU A 27 -14.28 41.67 15.08
C LEU A 27 -15.78 41.65 15.42
N PRO A 28 -16.70 41.57 14.44
CA PRO A 28 -18.13 41.54 14.72
C PRO A 28 -18.52 40.22 15.37
N ASP A 29 -19.15 40.35 16.53
CA ASP A 29 -19.71 39.28 17.35
C ASP A 29 -20.94 38.68 16.65
N SER A 30 -20.76 37.55 15.98
CA SER A 30 -21.83 36.82 15.31
C SER A 30 -22.51 35.86 16.29
N SER A 31 -23.81 36.01 16.47
CA SER A 31 -24.66 35.09 17.24
C SER A 31 -24.58 33.64 16.73
N GLU A 32 -24.24 33.45 15.46
CA GLU A 32 -24.05 32.14 14.83
C GLU A 32 -22.78 31.45 15.32
N LEU A 33 -21.70 32.22 15.58
CA LEU A 33 -20.45 31.72 16.14
C LEU A 33 -20.63 31.31 17.61
N ARG A 34 -21.43 32.07 18.38
CA ARG A 34 -21.77 31.70 19.75
C ARG A 34 -22.66 30.46 19.83
N LYS A 35 -23.63 30.30 18.92
CA LYS A 35 -24.44 29.07 18.79
C LYS A 35 -23.62 27.85 18.34
N LEU A 36 -22.56 28.07 17.56
CA LEU A 36 -21.61 27.03 17.16
C LEU A 36 -20.73 26.63 18.35
N LEU A 37 -20.17 27.60 19.07
CA LEU A 37 -19.32 27.39 20.24
C LEU A 37 -20.09 26.84 21.46
N SER A 38 -21.37 27.19 21.64
CA SER A 38 -22.22 26.61 22.69
C SER A 38 -22.55 25.15 22.41
N ARG A 39 -22.68 24.77 21.13
CA ARG A 39 -22.82 23.36 20.71
C ARG A 39 -21.57 22.53 21.02
N TYR A 40 -20.39 23.18 21.01
CA TYR A 40 -19.12 22.58 21.45
C TYR A 40 -18.93 22.58 22.97
N GLY A 41 -19.67 23.41 23.72
CA GLY A 41 -19.58 23.52 25.18
C GLY A 41 -20.43 22.50 25.95
N GLU A 42 -21.58 22.09 25.41
CA GLU A 42 -22.51 21.21 26.13
C GLU A 42 -22.14 19.71 26.09
N GLU A 43 -21.33 19.26 25.14
CA GLU A 43 -20.82 17.87 25.12
C GLU A 43 -19.70 17.62 26.14
N ALA A 44 -19.13 18.69 26.71
CA ALA A 44 -18.05 18.60 27.69
C ALA A 44 -18.52 18.45 29.15
N GLU A 45 -19.80 18.72 29.47
CA GLU A 45 -20.32 18.64 30.84
C GLU A 45 -21.24 17.45 31.14
N GLN A 46 -21.50 16.54 30.18
CA GLN A 46 -22.40 15.41 30.38
C GLN A 46 -21.76 14.01 30.46
N LYS A 47 -20.47 13.89 30.80
CA LYS A 47 -19.87 12.60 31.23
C LYS A 47 -18.94 12.73 32.43
N GLY A 48 -19.46 13.28 33.52
CA GLY A 48 -19.05 12.88 34.87
C GLY A 48 -19.91 11.71 35.35
N THR A 49 -19.45 10.47 35.14
CA THR A 49 -19.67 9.25 35.96
C THR A 49 -19.54 7.98 35.10
N SER A 50 -18.32 7.44 35.00
CA SER A 50 -18.01 6.00 35.13
C SER A 50 -16.59 5.73 34.63
N ASN A 51 -15.81 5.09 35.50
CA ASN A 51 -14.39 4.79 35.35
C ASN A 51 -14.09 3.85 34.16
N THR A 52 -13.18 4.26 33.28
CA THR A 52 -12.09 3.46 32.68
C THR A 52 -11.34 4.31 31.65
N ALA A 53 -10.19 4.88 32.05
CA ALA A 53 -9.36 5.75 31.22
C ALA A 53 -8.61 4.96 30.15
N GLY A 54 -9.25 4.79 28.99
CA GLY A 54 -8.58 4.54 27.71
C GLY A 54 -8.37 5.89 27.01
N ASN A 55 -7.14 6.17 26.63
CA ASN A 55 -6.70 7.39 25.95
C ASN A 55 -7.43 7.54 24.59
N ARG A 56 -8.59 8.21 24.55
CA ARG A 56 -9.29 8.51 23.30
C ARG A 56 -8.60 9.70 22.64
N THR A 57 -7.71 9.41 21.70
CA THR A 57 -7.11 10.41 20.80
C THR A 57 -8.20 11.22 20.10
N ARG A 58 -8.05 12.54 20.11
CA ARG A 58 -8.92 13.49 19.40
C ARG A 58 -8.79 13.22 17.90
N ARG A 59 -9.90 12.97 17.19
CA ARG A 59 -9.87 12.72 15.73
C ARG A 59 -9.34 13.95 14.99
N ALA A 60 -8.51 13.72 13.97
CA ALA A 60 -7.91 14.78 13.14
C ALA A 60 -8.88 15.39 12.12
N ILE A 61 -10.03 14.74 11.90
CA ILE A 61 -11.11 15.26 11.06
C ILE A 61 -12.46 15.00 11.73
N LEU A 62 -13.40 15.94 11.58
CA LEU A 62 -14.77 15.78 12.07
C LEU A 62 -15.52 14.73 11.25
N TRP A 63 -16.47 14.03 11.86
CA TRP A 63 -17.27 13.02 11.16
C TRP A 63 -18.09 13.63 10.01
N SER A 64 -18.61 14.84 10.19
CA SER A 64 -19.30 15.60 9.14
C SER A 64 -18.41 15.86 7.94
N ASP A 65 -17.16 16.26 8.18
CA ASP A 65 -16.20 16.61 7.12
C ASP A 65 -15.73 15.35 6.39
N ARG A 66 -15.52 14.25 7.12
CA ARG A 66 -15.26 12.92 6.53
C ARG A 66 -16.35 12.52 5.54
N GLU A 67 -17.61 12.62 5.97
CA GLU A 67 -18.75 12.24 5.14
C GLU A 67 -18.87 13.17 3.93
N GLU A 68 -18.70 14.48 4.12
CA GLU A 68 -18.73 15.46 3.03
C GLU A 68 -17.63 15.20 1.99
N ILE A 69 -16.39 14.95 2.44
CA ILE A 69 -15.27 14.57 1.58
C ILE A 69 -15.62 13.32 0.77
N LEU A 70 -16.08 12.25 1.43
CA LEU A 70 -16.36 10.97 0.77
C LEU A 70 -17.49 11.10 -0.26
N GLN A 71 -18.58 11.79 0.11
CA GLN A 71 -19.70 12.04 -0.78
C GLN A 71 -19.27 12.89 -1.98
N LEU A 72 -18.47 13.93 -1.77
CA LEU A 72 -17.97 14.78 -2.84
C LEU A 72 -17.05 14.01 -3.79
N HIS A 73 -16.12 13.19 -3.27
CA HIS A 73 -15.30 12.30 -4.10
C HIS A 73 -16.15 11.41 -5.01
N ASN A 74 -17.10 10.69 -4.45
CA ASN A 74 -17.97 9.80 -5.23
C ASN A 74 -18.86 10.56 -6.22
N LYS A 75 -19.40 11.72 -5.83
CA LYS A 75 -20.19 12.58 -6.73
C LYS A 75 -19.37 13.02 -7.95
N LEU A 76 -18.13 13.49 -7.71
CA LEU A 76 -17.24 13.96 -8.77
C LEU A 76 -16.76 12.82 -9.67
N ARG A 77 -16.40 11.67 -9.08
CA ARG A 77 -16.01 10.44 -9.80
C ARG A 77 -17.13 9.93 -10.71
N GLY A 78 -18.38 9.94 -10.25
CA GLY A 78 -19.54 9.53 -11.04
C GLY A 78 -19.96 10.55 -12.12
N GLY A 79 -19.41 11.77 -12.07
CA GLY A 79 -19.73 12.89 -12.95
C GLY A 79 -18.63 13.26 -13.95
N VAL A 80 -17.59 12.45 -14.10
CA VAL A 80 -16.46 12.76 -15.00
C VAL A 80 -16.88 12.78 -16.48
N TYR A 81 -16.22 13.64 -17.25
CA TYR A 81 -16.26 13.64 -18.70
C TYR A 81 -14.83 13.57 -19.28
N PRO A 82 -14.55 12.70 -20.26
CA PRO A 82 -15.45 11.71 -20.84
C PRO A 82 -15.85 10.62 -19.83
N THR A 83 -16.94 9.87 -20.09
CA THR A 83 -17.48 8.94 -19.08
C THR A 83 -16.55 7.75 -18.84
N ALA A 84 -16.50 7.28 -17.59
CA ALA A 84 -15.64 6.18 -17.17
C ALA A 84 -16.40 4.85 -17.12
N SER A 85 -15.89 3.79 -17.75
CA SER A 85 -16.52 2.46 -17.72
C SER A 85 -16.19 1.62 -16.48
N ASN A 86 -15.14 1.96 -15.74
CA ASN A 86 -14.58 1.14 -14.67
C ASN A 86 -14.38 1.90 -13.35
N MET A 87 -15.04 3.03 -13.15
CA MET A 87 -14.85 3.89 -11.97
C MET A 87 -15.35 3.20 -10.70
N GLU A 88 -14.46 2.87 -9.77
CA GLU A 88 -14.84 2.19 -8.52
C GLU A 88 -15.46 3.16 -7.49
N TYR A 89 -16.45 2.69 -6.74
CA TYR A 89 -17.00 3.41 -5.59
C TYR A 89 -15.94 3.51 -4.49
N MET A 90 -15.73 4.73 -4.00
CA MET A 90 -14.75 5.01 -2.96
C MET A 90 -15.38 4.88 -1.57
N ILE A 91 -14.68 4.23 -0.64
CA ILE A 91 -15.04 4.16 0.77
C ILE A 91 -13.98 4.85 1.64
N TRP A 92 -14.35 5.22 2.86
CA TRP A 92 -13.39 5.74 3.82
C TRP A 92 -12.54 4.62 4.43
N ASP A 93 -11.26 4.92 4.66
CA ASP A 93 -10.32 4.01 5.31
C ASP A 93 -9.63 4.70 6.51
N ASP A 94 -9.87 4.13 7.70
CA ASP A 94 -9.38 4.69 8.96
C ASP A 94 -7.85 4.54 9.13
N GLU A 95 -7.19 3.61 8.42
CA GLU A 95 -5.73 3.50 8.41
C GLU A 95 -5.10 4.61 7.57
N LEU A 96 -5.70 4.93 6.42
CA LEU A 96 -5.29 6.06 5.59
C LEU A 96 -5.48 7.40 6.34
N GLU A 97 -6.57 7.56 7.09
CA GLU A 97 -6.81 8.73 7.97
C GLU A 97 -5.73 8.85 9.05
N ARG A 98 -5.40 7.74 9.74
CA ARG A 98 -4.34 7.73 10.76
C ARG A 98 -2.98 8.13 10.17
N SER A 99 -2.64 7.58 9.01
CA SER A 99 -1.40 7.94 8.31
C SER A 99 -1.40 9.40 7.85
N ALA A 100 -2.52 9.90 7.33
CA ALA A 100 -2.66 11.30 6.94
C ALA A 100 -2.53 12.24 8.14
N THR A 101 -3.04 11.83 9.31
CA THR A 101 -2.91 12.58 10.56
C THR A 101 -1.45 12.75 10.96
N GLN A 102 -0.71 11.64 10.98
CA GLN A 102 0.72 11.65 11.32
C GLN A 102 1.51 12.58 10.39
N TRP A 103 1.19 12.58 9.09
CA TRP A 103 1.86 13.47 8.14
C TRP A 103 1.45 14.94 8.28
N ALA A 104 0.16 15.21 8.52
CA ALA A 104 -0.33 16.57 8.69
C ALA A 104 0.26 17.27 9.92
N GLU A 105 0.55 16.52 10.98
CA GLU A 105 1.18 17.01 12.22
C GLU A 105 2.64 17.43 12.05
N GLU A 106 3.34 16.93 11.01
CA GLU A 106 4.72 17.33 10.71
C GLU A 106 4.82 18.77 10.20
N CYS A 107 3.71 19.34 9.71
CA CYS A 107 3.66 20.71 9.16
C CYS A 107 4.72 20.97 8.08
N GLN A 108 4.91 19.99 7.20
CA GLN A 108 5.79 20.06 6.05
C GLN A 108 4.94 20.12 4.77
N TRP A 109 5.15 21.17 3.99
CA TRP A 109 4.54 21.30 2.66
C TRP A 109 5.31 20.47 1.62
N ASP A 110 5.25 19.15 1.80
CA ASP A 110 5.83 18.16 0.91
C ASP A 110 5.04 16.84 1.04
N HIS A 111 5.19 15.94 0.08
CA HIS A 111 4.58 14.62 0.15
C HIS A 111 5.32 13.70 1.12
N GLY A 112 4.58 12.88 1.86
CA GLY A 112 5.19 11.86 2.71
C GLY A 112 4.22 11.07 3.59
N PRO A 113 4.74 10.20 4.47
CA PRO A 113 6.16 9.83 4.56
C PRO A 113 6.61 9.01 3.34
N GLN A 114 7.89 9.15 2.97
CA GLN A 114 8.43 8.70 1.68
C GLN A 114 8.28 7.20 1.41
N ASP A 115 8.27 6.39 2.46
CA ASP A 115 8.08 4.94 2.43
C ASP A 115 6.65 4.52 2.07
N LEU A 116 5.65 5.31 2.46
CA LEU A 116 4.25 5.07 2.13
C LEU A 116 3.89 5.52 0.72
N LEU A 117 4.52 6.57 0.19
CA LEU A 117 4.21 7.10 -1.15
C LEU A 117 4.42 6.11 -2.31
N MET A 118 5.06 4.97 -2.06
CA MET A 118 5.19 3.89 -3.04
C MET A 118 3.90 3.04 -3.18
N SER A 119 3.09 2.96 -2.13
CA SER A 119 1.88 2.12 -2.08
C SER A 119 0.59 2.94 -2.06
N ILE A 120 0.66 4.19 -1.61
CA ILE A 120 -0.49 5.11 -1.54
C ILE A 120 -0.33 6.33 -2.45
N GLY A 121 -1.47 6.87 -2.88
CA GLY A 121 -1.57 8.20 -3.43
C GLY A 121 -1.73 9.24 -2.32
N GLN A 122 -1.40 10.49 -2.59
CA GLN A 122 -1.57 11.57 -1.63
C GLN A 122 -1.88 12.88 -2.34
N ASN A 123 -2.94 13.56 -1.92
CA ASN A 123 -3.20 14.95 -2.29
C ASN A 123 -3.04 15.84 -1.05
N LEU A 124 -2.49 17.03 -1.29
CA LEU A 124 -2.20 18.02 -0.26
C LEU A 124 -2.93 19.31 -0.60
N ALA A 125 -3.44 20.00 0.42
CA ALA A 125 -3.99 21.33 0.27
C ALA A 125 -3.64 22.16 1.51
N VAL A 126 -3.29 23.42 1.29
CA VAL A 126 -3.02 24.38 2.36
C VAL A 126 -3.77 25.66 2.09
N HIS A 127 -4.30 26.26 3.15
CA HIS A 127 -4.77 27.64 3.11
C HIS A 127 -4.47 28.36 4.41
N TRP A 128 -4.61 29.67 4.39
CA TRP A 128 -4.44 30.54 5.54
C TRP A 128 -5.50 31.65 5.50
N GLY A 129 -5.78 32.27 6.64
CA GLY A 129 -6.78 33.32 6.76
C GLY A 129 -8.21 32.77 6.89
N ARG A 130 -9.09 33.06 5.92
CA ARG A 130 -10.51 32.72 6.02
C ARG A 130 -10.72 31.21 6.03
N TYR A 131 -11.62 30.75 6.90
CA TYR A 131 -12.02 29.34 6.97
C TYR A 131 -12.50 28.83 5.59
N ARG A 132 -11.99 27.66 5.21
CA ARG A 132 -12.47 26.83 4.09
C ARG A 132 -12.76 25.44 4.63
N SER A 133 -13.89 24.84 4.24
CA SER A 133 -14.17 23.45 4.60
C SER A 133 -13.19 22.51 3.90
N PRO A 134 -12.93 21.31 4.42
CA PRO A 134 -12.11 20.32 3.72
C PRO A 134 -12.64 19.98 2.32
N ALA A 135 -13.97 19.97 2.14
CA ALA A 135 -14.61 19.75 0.85
C ALA A 135 -14.30 20.85 -0.18
N PHE A 136 -14.04 22.09 0.25
CA PHE A 136 -13.58 23.16 -0.65
C PHE A 136 -12.26 22.79 -1.33
N HIS A 137 -11.33 22.17 -0.62
CA HIS A 137 -10.05 21.72 -1.17
C HIS A 137 -10.20 20.55 -2.13
N VAL A 138 -11.10 19.60 -1.82
CA VAL A 138 -11.46 18.50 -2.72
C VAL A 138 -12.02 19.03 -4.04
N GLN A 139 -12.89 20.05 -3.98
CA GLN A 139 -13.38 20.73 -5.18
C GLN A 139 -12.25 21.44 -5.93
N SER A 140 -11.36 22.14 -5.22
CA SER A 140 -10.20 22.81 -5.84
C SER A 140 -9.26 21.82 -6.54
N TRP A 141 -9.06 20.61 -6.00
CA TRP A 141 -8.31 19.55 -6.67
C TRP A 141 -9.03 19.08 -7.94
N TYR A 142 -10.35 18.95 -7.90
CA TYR A 142 -11.13 18.56 -9.06
C TYR A 142 -11.12 19.64 -10.16
N ASP A 143 -11.14 20.91 -9.79
CA ASP A 143 -11.19 22.04 -10.72
C ASP A 143 -9.96 22.12 -11.65
N GLU A 144 -8.88 21.39 -11.35
CA GLU A 144 -7.77 21.17 -12.29
C GLU A 144 -8.22 20.48 -13.59
N VAL A 145 -9.40 19.85 -13.61
CA VAL A 145 -10.02 19.27 -14.82
C VAL A 145 -10.12 20.29 -15.96
N LYS A 146 -10.24 21.59 -15.66
CA LYS A 146 -10.27 22.67 -16.67
C LYS A 146 -8.98 22.76 -17.49
N ASP A 147 -7.87 22.30 -16.92
CA ASP A 147 -6.53 22.33 -17.47
C ASP A 147 -6.06 20.93 -17.92
N TYR A 148 -6.88 19.90 -17.69
CA TYR A 148 -6.59 18.52 -18.01
C TYR A 148 -7.31 18.09 -19.30
N THR A 149 -6.60 17.42 -20.20
CA THR A 149 -7.22 16.78 -21.37
C THR A 149 -7.09 15.26 -21.28
N TYR A 150 -8.21 14.55 -21.31
CA TYR A 150 -8.22 13.10 -21.22
C TYR A 150 -7.47 12.45 -22.41
N PRO A 151 -6.47 11.56 -22.17
CA PRO A 151 -5.78 10.84 -23.21
C PRO A 151 -6.61 9.62 -23.65
N TYR A 152 -7.02 9.61 -24.92
CA TYR A 152 -7.80 8.48 -25.44
C TYR A 152 -6.90 7.26 -25.75
N PRO A 153 -7.46 6.04 -25.78
CA PRO A 153 -6.67 4.81 -25.98
C PRO A 153 -5.78 4.81 -27.23
N HIS A 154 -6.19 5.48 -28.32
CA HIS A 154 -5.41 5.56 -29.55
C HIS A 154 -4.16 6.45 -29.43
N GLU A 155 -4.10 7.30 -28.40
CA GLU A 155 -2.98 8.18 -28.08
C GLU A 155 -2.00 7.51 -27.11
N CYS A 156 -2.44 6.44 -26.44
CA CYS A 156 -1.66 5.70 -25.46
C CYS A 156 -0.87 4.55 -26.12
N ASN A 157 0.28 4.86 -26.72
CA ASN A 157 1.16 3.85 -27.33
C ASN A 157 2.65 4.21 -27.21
N PRO A 158 3.46 3.52 -26.38
CA PRO A 158 3.07 2.54 -25.36
C PRO A 158 2.53 3.17 -24.08
N TRP A 159 2.62 4.50 -23.95
CA TRP A 159 2.23 5.28 -22.78
C TRP A 159 1.26 6.38 -23.20
N CYS A 160 0.32 6.73 -22.33
CA CYS A 160 -0.51 7.90 -22.51
C CYS A 160 0.32 9.19 -22.38
N PRO A 161 0.08 10.21 -23.23
CA PRO A 161 0.74 11.49 -23.10
C PRO A 161 0.29 12.21 -21.82
N GLU A 162 1.20 12.91 -21.17
CA GLU A 162 0.85 13.86 -20.13
C GLU A 162 0.16 15.08 -20.77
N ARG A 163 -1.05 15.40 -20.30
CA ARG A 163 -1.88 16.46 -20.86
C ARG A 163 -2.42 17.37 -19.78
N CYS A 164 -1.54 18.25 -19.31
CA CYS A 164 -1.86 19.32 -18.38
C CYS A 164 -1.40 20.65 -18.99
N SER A 165 -2.33 21.58 -19.20
CA SER A 165 -2.02 22.95 -19.65
C SER A 165 -1.82 23.93 -18.48
N GLY A 166 -2.20 23.51 -17.27
CA GLY A 166 -2.13 24.29 -16.05
C GLY A 166 -0.86 23.97 -15.23
N PRO A 167 -0.71 24.62 -14.06
CA PRO A 167 0.44 24.37 -13.18
C PRO A 167 0.39 22.99 -12.51
N MET A 168 -0.81 22.39 -12.41
CA MET A 168 -1.02 21.09 -11.76
C MET A 168 -2.32 20.45 -12.27
N CYS A 169 -2.28 19.14 -12.53
CA CYS A 169 -3.46 18.32 -12.83
C CYS A 169 -3.49 16.99 -12.06
N THR A 170 -2.45 16.71 -11.26
CA THR A 170 -2.25 15.42 -10.61
C THR A 170 -3.20 15.22 -9.43
N HIS A 171 -3.71 16.30 -8.81
CA HIS A 171 -4.69 16.16 -7.75
C HIS A 171 -6.03 15.72 -8.33
N TYR A 172 -6.45 16.31 -9.46
CA TYR A 172 -7.62 15.86 -10.21
C TYR A 172 -7.49 14.40 -10.61
N THR A 173 -6.40 14.01 -11.29
CA THR A 173 -6.27 12.64 -11.79
C THR A 173 -6.24 11.60 -10.67
N GLN A 174 -5.69 11.91 -9.49
CA GLN A 174 -5.76 11.03 -8.32
C GLN A 174 -7.20 10.90 -7.80
N LEU A 175 -7.93 12.01 -7.70
CA LEU A 175 -9.32 12.02 -7.24
C LEU A 175 -10.21 11.15 -8.13
N VAL A 176 -10.01 11.22 -9.45
CA VAL A 176 -10.76 10.44 -10.44
C VAL A 176 -10.08 9.16 -10.88
N TRP A 177 -9.11 8.65 -10.12
CA TRP A 177 -8.42 7.41 -10.47
C TRP A 177 -9.34 6.19 -10.28
N ALA A 178 -9.68 5.48 -11.35
CA ALA A 178 -10.73 4.47 -11.37
C ALA A 178 -10.55 3.39 -10.31
N THR A 179 -9.33 2.86 -10.17
CA THR A 179 -9.03 1.75 -9.25
C THR A 179 -8.83 2.20 -7.80
N THR A 180 -8.62 3.49 -7.54
CA THR A 180 -8.52 4.03 -6.19
C THR A 180 -9.91 4.03 -5.55
N ASN A 181 -10.12 3.11 -4.62
CA ASN A 181 -11.42 2.89 -3.97
C ASN A 181 -11.42 3.15 -2.46
N ARG A 182 -10.30 3.65 -1.90
CA ARG A 182 -10.18 4.04 -0.49
C ARG A 182 -9.55 5.41 -0.35
N VAL A 183 -10.07 6.19 0.59
CA VAL A 183 -9.52 7.50 0.99
C VAL A 183 -9.56 7.66 2.50
N GLY A 184 -8.56 8.33 3.06
CA GLY A 184 -8.58 8.81 4.44
C GLY A 184 -7.82 10.13 4.54
N CYS A 185 -8.40 11.11 5.22
CA CYS A 185 -7.87 12.47 5.27
C CYS A 185 -7.74 13.00 6.69
N ALA A 186 -6.84 13.95 6.90
CA ALA A 186 -6.63 14.65 8.15
C ALA A 186 -6.47 16.15 7.93
N VAL A 187 -6.97 16.95 8.87
CA VAL A 187 -6.79 18.39 8.92
C VAL A 187 -5.93 18.74 10.12
N HIS A 188 -4.88 19.53 9.89
CA HIS A 188 -4.04 20.04 10.95
C HIS A 188 -3.83 21.55 10.81
N VAL A 189 -3.80 22.28 11.93
CA VAL A 189 -3.48 23.72 11.92
C VAL A 189 -2.02 23.88 12.30
N CYS A 190 -1.21 24.23 11.31
CA CYS A 190 0.23 24.41 11.43
C CYS A 190 0.55 25.82 11.92
N PRO A 191 1.15 25.98 13.13
CA PRO A 191 1.51 27.29 13.66
C PRO A 191 2.47 28.05 12.74
N ARG A 192 3.43 27.33 12.14
CA ARG A 192 4.38 27.84 11.15
C ARG A 192 4.67 26.73 10.14
N MET A 193 4.47 27.01 8.85
CA MET A 193 4.79 26.07 7.77
C MET A 193 5.47 26.82 6.63
N ASN A 194 6.53 26.26 6.07
CA ASN A 194 7.17 26.81 4.87
C ASN A 194 6.41 26.31 3.64
N VAL A 195 5.71 27.22 2.97
CA VAL A 195 4.93 26.95 1.76
C VAL A 195 5.59 27.73 0.61
N TRP A 196 6.20 27.00 -0.31
CA TRP A 196 6.91 27.56 -1.49
C TRP A 196 7.96 28.64 -1.17
N GLY A 197 8.66 28.51 -0.04
CA GLY A 197 9.70 29.45 0.37
C GLY A 197 9.22 30.58 1.29
N GLU A 198 7.92 30.65 1.56
CA GLU A 198 7.33 31.63 2.48
C GLU A 198 6.81 30.95 3.75
N ILE A 199 7.02 31.58 4.91
CA ILE A 199 6.51 31.05 6.18
C ILE A 199 5.08 31.54 6.37
N TRP A 200 4.14 30.60 6.36
CA TRP A 200 2.74 30.85 6.64
C TRP A 200 2.43 30.53 8.10
N GLU A 201 1.75 31.45 8.78
CA GLU A 201 1.35 31.28 10.18
C GLU A 201 -0.09 30.80 10.28
N ASN A 202 -0.35 29.89 11.23
CA ASN A 202 -1.67 29.28 11.46
C ASN A 202 -2.35 28.77 10.18
N SER A 203 -1.55 28.13 9.31
CA SER A 203 -2.04 27.56 8.07
C SER A 203 -2.80 26.27 8.34
N VAL A 204 -3.93 26.09 7.66
CA VAL A 204 -4.73 24.87 7.74
C VAL A 204 -4.29 23.96 6.61
N TYR A 205 -3.75 22.79 6.99
CA TYR A 205 -3.18 21.79 6.13
C TYR A 205 -4.10 20.56 6.06
N LEU A 206 -4.54 20.21 4.86
CA LEU A 206 -5.32 19.00 4.56
C LEU A 206 -4.43 18.00 3.83
N VAL A 207 -4.34 16.80 4.38
CA VAL A 207 -3.67 15.66 3.77
C VAL A 207 -4.73 14.60 3.49
N CYS A 208 -4.85 14.12 2.26
CA CYS A 208 -5.69 12.99 1.90
C CYS A 208 -4.84 11.88 1.28
N ASN A 209 -4.88 10.69 1.87
CA ASN A 209 -4.21 9.49 1.38
C ASN A 209 -5.19 8.59 0.64
N TYR A 210 -4.72 7.94 -0.42
CA TYR A 210 -5.51 7.17 -1.36
C TYR A 210 -4.95 5.77 -1.56
N SER A 211 -5.82 4.76 -1.60
CA SER A 211 -5.41 3.38 -1.88
C SER A 211 -6.40 2.65 -2.79
N PRO A 212 -5.92 1.84 -3.75
CA PRO A 212 -4.55 1.80 -4.26
C PRO A 212 -4.09 3.16 -4.83
N LYS A 213 -2.77 3.36 -4.92
CA LYS A 213 -2.16 4.56 -5.51
C LYS A 213 -2.63 4.79 -6.96
N GLY A 214 -2.94 6.04 -7.30
CA GLY A 214 -3.20 6.49 -8.66
C GLY A 214 -1.99 7.20 -9.30
N ASN A 215 -2.24 7.95 -10.37
CA ASN A 215 -1.23 8.73 -11.10
C ASN A 215 -0.04 7.88 -11.59
N TRP A 216 -0.34 6.68 -12.08
CA TRP A 216 0.67 5.84 -12.73
C TRP A 216 1.14 6.52 -14.01
N ILE A 217 2.46 6.69 -14.13
CA ILE A 217 3.09 7.36 -15.27
C ILE A 217 2.73 6.61 -16.54
N GLY A 218 2.19 7.33 -17.53
CA GLY A 218 1.82 6.77 -18.82
C GLY A 218 0.48 6.04 -18.83
N GLU A 219 -0.34 6.17 -17.78
CA GLU A 219 -1.70 5.62 -17.73
C GLU A 219 -2.76 6.73 -17.68
N ALA A 220 -3.93 6.46 -18.26
CA ALA A 220 -5.11 7.30 -18.12
C ALA A 220 -5.76 7.05 -16.74
N PRO A 221 -6.40 8.06 -16.12
CA PRO A 221 -6.98 7.91 -14.78
C PRO A 221 -8.14 6.90 -14.72
N TYR A 222 -8.81 6.67 -15.83
CA TYR A 222 -9.90 5.70 -15.96
C TYR A 222 -10.03 5.24 -17.40
N GLN A 223 -10.79 4.17 -17.63
CA GLN A 223 -11.09 3.70 -18.99
C GLN A 223 -12.32 4.43 -19.53
N HIS A 224 -12.19 5.04 -20.70
CA HIS A 224 -13.31 5.66 -21.39
C HIS A 224 -14.33 4.60 -21.83
N GLY A 225 -15.60 4.84 -21.54
CA GLY A 225 -16.70 4.01 -22.02
C GLY A 225 -18.02 4.29 -21.31
N ARG A 226 -19.03 3.47 -21.59
CA ARG A 226 -20.33 3.54 -20.91
C ARG A 226 -20.12 3.30 -19.40
N PRO A 227 -20.69 4.13 -18.52
CA PRO A 227 -20.62 3.92 -17.09
C PRO A 227 -20.89 2.47 -16.67
N CYS A 228 -20.03 1.96 -15.79
CA CYS A 228 -20.07 0.60 -15.26
C CYS A 228 -19.94 -0.56 -16.27
N SER A 229 -19.65 -0.31 -17.55
CA SER A 229 -19.56 -1.40 -18.54
C SER A 229 -18.31 -2.27 -18.41
N GLN A 230 -17.32 -1.84 -17.62
CA GLN A 230 -16.06 -2.55 -17.38
C GLN A 230 -15.71 -2.57 -15.88
N CYS A 231 -16.73 -2.68 -15.02
CA CYS A 231 -16.49 -2.86 -13.59
C CYS A 231 -15.72 -4.15 -13.30
N PRO A 232 -14.78 -4.14 -12.33
CA PRO A 232 -14.10 -5.36 -11.93
C PRO A 232 -15.09 -6.44 -11.47
N PRO A 233 -14.83 -7.73 -11.74
CA PRO A 233 -15.74 -8.82 -11.35
C PRO A 233 -16.07 -8.86 -9.84
N SER A 234 -15.18 -8.32 -9.00
CA SER A 234 -15.37 -8.21 -7.53
C SER A 234 -16.60 -7.38 -7.12
N TYR A 235 -17.15 -6.57 -8.02
CA TYR A 235 -18.34 -5.76 -7.80
C TYR A 235 -19.65 -6.46 -8.20
N GLY A 236 -19.61 -7.68 -8.74
CA GLY A 236 -20.81 -8.47 -9.05
C GLY A 236 -21.73 -7.84 -10.11
N GLY A 237 -21.25 -6.85 -10.87
CA GLY A 237 -22.06 -6.12 -11.85
C GLY A 237 -22.88 -4.96 -11.26
N GLY A 238 -22.74 -4.65 -9.97
CA GLY A 238 -23.44 -3.53 -9.34
C GLY A 238 -22.98 -2.18 -9.88
N CYS A 239 -23.95 -1.31 -10.15
CA CYS A 239 -23.72 0.04 -10.66
C CYS A 239 -24.65 1.03 -9.98
N ARG A 240 -24.08 2.06 -9.35
CA ARG A 240 -24.85 3.11 -8.70
C ARG A 240 -24.21 4.46 -9.00
N ASN A 241 -24.99 5.42 -9.49
CA ASN A 241 -24.52 6.77 -9.82
C ASN A 241 -23.24 6.76 -10.69
N ASN A 242 -23.20 5.90 -11.70
CA ASN A 242 -22.06 5.71 -12.62
C ASN A 242 -20.78 5.11 -11.98
N LEU A 243 -20.87 4.56 -10.76
CA LEU A 243 -19.76 3.93 -10.05
C LEU A 243 -19.99 2.42 -9.90
N CYS A 244 -18.91 1.65 -10.01
CA CYS A 244 -18.88 0.23 -9.68
C CYS A 244 -19.12 0.07 -8.19
N TYR A 245 -20.27 -0.50 -7.84
CA TYR A 245 -20.76 -0.57 -6.48
C TYR A 245 -20.94 -2.03 -6.09
N LYS A 246 -20.43 -2.42 -4.92
CA LYS A 246 -20.59 -3.77 -4.41
C LYS A 246 -21.87 -3.78 -3.60
N GLU A 247 -22.89 -4.49 -4.08
CA GLU A 247 -24.04 -4.78 -3.22
C GLU A 247 -23.53 -5.62 -2.05
N ILE A 248 -23.60 -5.05 -0.86
CA ILE A 248 -23.45 -5.84 0.36
C ILE A 248 -24.75 -6.61 0.44
N GLU A 249 -24.67 -7.94 0.29
CA GLU A 249 -25.75 -8.81 0.74
C GLU A 249 -25.91 -8.55 2.23
N ASP A 250 -26.90 -7.72 2.59
CA ASP A 250 -27.46 -7.68 3.94
C ASP A 250 -28.18 -9.02 4.20
N MET A 251 -27.42 -10.11 4.26
CA MET A 251 -27.86 -11.36 4.86
C MET A 251 -27.85 -11.19 6.38
N ASN A 252 -28.84 -10.45 6.89
CA ASN A 252 -29.39 -10.59 8.24
C ASN A 252 -30.77 -9.91 8.31
N GLU A 253 -31.69 -10.32 7.45
CA GLU A 253 -33.11 -10.35 7.83
C GLU A 253 -33.63 -11.75 7.52
N VAL A 254 -33.99 -12.49 8.57
CA VAL A 254 -34.54 -13.85 8.49
C VAL A 254 -35.90 -13.74 7.80
N GLU A 255 -35.94 -13.91 6.48
CA GLU A 255 -37.19 -14.11 5.77
C GLU A 255 -37.67 -15.55 5.98
N LYS A 256 -38.90 -15.66 6.51
CA LYS A 256 -39.53 -16.91 6.96
C LYS A 256 -39.62 -17.96 5.83
N PRO A 257 -39.65 -19.27 6.17
CA PRO A 257 -39.73 -20.33 5.17
C PRO A 257 -41.01 -20.22 4.32
N GLN A 258 -40.86 -20.07 3.00
CA GLN A 258 -41.97 -20.23 2.07
C GLN A 258 -42.14 -21.70 1.65
N VAL A 259 -43.41 -22.11 1.60
CA VAL A 259 -43.89 -23.48 1.33
C VAL A 259 -43.63 -23.87 -0.14
N PRO A 260 -43.16 -25.10 -0.45
CA PRO A 260 -42.93 -25.52 -1.83
C PRO A 260 -44.22 -25.88 -2.58
N LEU A 261 -44.32 -25.45 -3.84
CA LEU A 261 -45.29 -25.94 -4.84
C LEU A 261 -44.56 -26.54 -6.06
N PRO A 262 -45.21 -27.47 -6.80
CA PRO A 262 -44.56 -28.67 -7.36
C PRO A 262 -43.87 -28.50 -8.72
N PRO A 263 -43.03 -29.48 -9.14
CA PRO A 263 -42.13 -29.33 -10.28
C PRO A 263 -42.81 -29.55 -11.64
N ARG A 264 -42.44 -28.73 -12.63
CA ARG A 264 -42.77 -28.95 -14.04
C ARG A 264 -41.57 -29.52 -14.81
N THR A 265 -41.91 -30.53 -15.58
CA THR A 265 -41.09 -31.50 -16.30
C THR A 265 -40.04 -30.96 -17.28
N THR A 266 -38.92 -31.67 -17.25
CA THR A 266 -37.79 -31.83 -18.17
C THR A 266 -38.02 -31.59 -19.67
N ALA A 267 -36.99 -31.01 -20.32
CA ALA A 267 -36.56 -31.42 -21.67
C ALA A 267 -35.02 -31.42 -21.77
N ARG A 268 -34.46 -32.48 -22.35
CA ARG A 268 -33.03 -32.78 -22.52
C ARG A 268 -32.60 -32.45 -23.95
N PRO A 269 -31.35 -32.02 -24.20
CA PRO A 269 -30.56 -32.72 -25.24
C PRO A 269 -29.09 -32.93 -24.80
N LYS A 270 -28.62 -34.18 -24.76
CA LYS A 270 -27.82 -34.90 -25.79
C LYS A 270 -26.30 -34.79 -25.56
N THR A 271 -25.77 -35.96 -25.21
CA THR A 271 -24.37 -36.36 -25.03
C THR A 271 -23.60 -36.45 -26.36
N ILE A 272 -22.34 -36.02 -26.36
CA ILE A 272 -21.31 -36.48 -27.30
C ILE A 272 -20.07 -36.89 -26.47
N ALA A 273 -19.57 -38.09 -26.77
CA ALA A 273 -18.43 -38.75 -26.13
C ALA A 273 -17.09 -38.45 -26.88
N PRO A 274 -15.93 -38.88 -26.35
CA PRO A 274 -14.67 -38.14 -26.39
C PRO A 274 -13.73 -38.47 -27.55
N LYS A 275 -12.79 -37.56 -27.85
CA LYS A 275 -11.53 -37.87 -28.57
C LYS A 275 -10.31 -37.57 -27.69
N LYS A 276 -9.34 -38.49 -27.70
CA LYS A 276 -7.96 -38.43 -27.15
C LYS A 276 -7.03 -38.99 -28.25
N PRO A 277 -5.69 -38.87 -28.17
CA PRO A 277 -4.84 -37.85 -27.54
C PRO A 277 -3.69 -37.42 -28.50
N VAL A 278 -2.59 -36.86 -27.94
CA VAL A 278 -1.26 -36.53 -28.51
C VAL A 278 -1.14 -35.03 -28.89
N SER A 279 -0.24 -34.20 -28.36
CA SER A 279 1.07 -34.38 -27.70
C SER A 279 1.37 -33.27 -26.66
N ARG A 280 1.92 -33.65 -25.50
CA ARG A 280 2.86 -32.82 -24.70
C ARG A 280 4.29 -33.11 -25.21
N PRO A 281 5.36 -32.33 -24.92
CA PRO A 281 5.47 -31.34 -23.85
C PRO A 281 6.19 -30.01 -24.19
N SER A 282 5.76 -28.93 -23.55
CA SER A 282 6.71 -28.00 -22.96
C SER A 282 6.20 -27.61 -21.56
N SER A 283 7.08 -27.85 -20.60
CA SER A 283 7.03 -27.57 -19.16
C SER A 283 6.15 -26.37 -18.75
N PRO A 284 5.39 -26.49 -17.64
CA PRO A 284 4.92 -25.30 -16.93
C PRO A 284 6.16 -24.53 -16.46
N LYS A 285 6.22 -23.24 -16.76
CA LYS A 285 7.20 -22.34 -16.15
C LYS A 285 6.96 -22.36 -14.63
N ASN A 286 8.00 -22.72 -13.89
CA ASN A 286 8.07 -22.58 -12.44
C ASN A 286 7.51 -21.21 -12.01
N PRO A 287 6.58 -21.13 -11.05
CA PRO A 287 6.35 -19.89 -10.33
C PRO A 287 7.64 -19.54 -9.58
N ASN A 288 8.27 -18.41 -9.93
CA ASN A 288 9.57 -17.98 -9.41
C ASN A 288 9.56 -17.93 -7.86
N PRO A 289 10.29 -18.82 -7.16
CA PRO A 289 10.42 -18.72 -5.72
C PRO A 289 11.25 -17.48 -5.37
N ARG A 290 10.76 -16.68 -4.44
CA ARG A 290 11.55 -15.64 -3.78
C ARG A 290 12.78 -16.32 -3.17
N THR A 291 13.96 -15.87 -3.58
CA THR A 291 15.24 -16.46 -3.18
C THR A 291 15.89 -15.54 -2.17
N THR A 292 16.17 -16.05 -0.98
CA THR A 292 16.92 -15.32 0.06
C THR A 292 18.38 -15.19 -0.39
N TYR A 293 19.09 -14.14 0.00
CA TYR A 293 20.52 -13.99 -0.21
C TYR A 293 21.16 -13.36 1.03
N ASN A 294 22.37 -13.79 1.37
CA ASN A 294 23.17 -13.15 2.40
C ASN A 294 24.21 -12.21 1.79
N CYS A 295 24.09 -10.92 2.08
CA CYS A 295 24.99 -9.90 1.59
C CYS A 295 26.12 -9.61 2.59
N PRO A 296 27.39 -9.64 2.16
CA PRO A 296 28.50 -9.28 3.03
C PRO A 296 28.53 -7.77 3.33
N ALA A 297 29.23 -7.39 4.39
CA ALA A 297 29.51 -6.00 4.70
C ALA A 297 30.37 -5.32 3.61
N ASN A 298 30.35 -3.99 3.59
CA ASN A 298 31.16 -3.14 2.72
C ASN A 298 30.89 -3.31 1.22
N CYS A 299 29.63 -3.52 0.85
CA CYS A 299 29.20 -3.62 -0.55
C CYS A 299 29.10 -2.27 -1.27
N VAL A 300 28.97 -1.13 -0.57
CA VAL A 300 28.83 0.20 -1.19
C VAL A 300 29.97 0.51 -2.17
N HIS A 301 31.22 0.22 -1.78
CA HIS A 301 32.42 0.54 -2.57
C HIS A 301 32.83 -0.56 -3.56
N LYS A 302 32.08 -1.66 -3.68
CA LYS A 302 32.41 -2.75 -4.61
C LYS A 302 32.02 -2.38 -6.03
N LYS A 303 32.71 -2.89 -7.06
CA LYS A 303 32.53 -2.48 -8.48
C LYS A 303 31.21 -2.92 -9.16
N GLY A 304 30.27 -3.56 -8.45
CA GLY A 304 29.05 -4.11 -9.05
C GLY A 304 28.08 -3.05 -9.55
N LYS A 305 27.71 -3.06 -10.84
CA LYS A 305 26.76 -2.08 -11.38
C LYS A 305 25.36 -2.31 -10.79
N VAL A 306 24.60 -1.24 -10.63
CA VAL A 306 23.18 -1.30 -10.27
C VAL A 306 22.42 -0.57 -11.37
N TRP A 307 21.40 -1.20 -11.95
CA TRP A 307 20.59 -0.64 -13.01
C TRP A 307 19.14 -0.59 -12.55
N GLY A 308 18.55 0.59 -12.52
CA GLY A 308 17.17 0.78 -12.06
C GLY A 308 17.05 1.22 -10.61
N THR A 309 15.81 1.52 -10.26
CA THR A 309 15.39 2.07 -8.97
C THR A 309 14.10 1.40 -8.59
N VAL A 310 14.00 0.88 -7.35
CA VAL A 310 12.89 0.04 -6.85
C VAL A 310 12.84 -1.34 -7.51
N THR A 311 12.83 -1.38 -8.84
CA THR A 311 13.03 -2.56 -9.66
C THR A 311 14.40 -2.50 -10.32
N TYR A 312 15.15 -3.58 -10.21
CA TYR A 312 16.55 -3.65 -10.66
C TYR A 312 16.69 -4.65 -11.79
N ASP A 313 17.48 -4.32 -12.81
CA ASP A 313 17.77 -5.27 -13.89
C ASP A 313 18.53 -6.47 -13.32
N VAL A 314 18.27 -7.68 -13.83
CA VAL A 314 18.96 -8.90 -13.37
C VAL A 314 20.49 -8.86 -13.52
N GLN A 315 21.05 -7.93 -14.31
CA GLN A 315 22.50 -7.69 -14.38
C GLN A 315 23.04 -6.84 -13.22
N SER A 316 22.17 -6.35 -12.34
CA SER A 316 22.53 -5.56 -11.17
C SER A 316 23.14 -6.41 -10.06
N SER A 317 24.09 -5.86 -9.33
CA SER A 317 24.57 -6.48 -8.09
C SER A 317 23.46 -6.47 -7.04
N ILE A 318 23.00 -7.66 -6.64
CA ILE A 318 21.91 -7.87 -5.68
C ILE A 318 22.15 -7.10 -4.36
N CYS A 319 23.34 -7.21 -3.77
CA CYS A 319 23.65 -6.55 -2.49
C CYS A 319 23.77 -5.04 -2.61
N ARG A 320 24.33 -4.52 -3.71
CA ARG A 320 24.35 -3.08 -3.95
C ARG A 320 22.96 -2.54 -4.26
N ALA A 321 22.13 -3.29 -4.97
CA ALA A 321 20.74 -2.96 -5.21
C ALA A 321 19.93 -2.92 -3.90
N ALA A 322 20.20 -3.84 -2.97
CA ALA A 322 19.56 -3.87 -1.66
C ALA A 322 19.94 -2.68 -0.77
N ILE A 323 21.22 -2.29 -0.77
CA ILE A 323 21.67 -1.06 -0.09
C ILE A 323 21.05 0.18 -0.75
N HIS A 324 21.09 0.25 -2.08
CA HIS A 324 20.45 1.32 -2.85
C HIS A 324 18.95 1.44 -2.55
N HIS A 325 18.26 0.31 -2.35
CA HIS A 325 16.84 0.31 -1.96
C HIS A 325 16.60 0.67 -0.49
N GLY A 326 17.61 0.55 0.36
CA GLY A 326 17.51 0.80 1.81
C GLY A 326 17.03 -0.41 2.62
N VAL A 327 17.09 -1.61 2.04
CA VAL A 327 16.70 -2.85 2.74
C VAL A 327 17.74 -3.27 3.76
N ILE A 328 19.02 -3.11 3.39
CA ILE A 328 20.17 -3.36 4.26
C ILE A 328 21.09 -2.14 4.22
N ASP A 329 21.89 -1.97 5.25
CA ASP A 329 22.95 -0.97 5.30
C ASP A 329 24.28 -1.58 4.80
N ASN A 330 25.37 -0.83 4.95
CA ASN A 330 26.69 -1.31 4.54
C ASN A 330 27.28 -2.39 5.49
N ASN A 331 26.59 -2.78 6.56
CA ASN A 331 26.97 -3.92 7.39
C ASN A 331 26.55 -5.27 6.77
N GLY A 332 25.73 -5.24 5.72
CA GLY A 332 25.24 -6.44 5.04
C GLY A 332 24.02 -7.04 5.73
N GLY A 333 23.71 -8.30 5.41
CA GLY A 333 22.58 -9.01 5.98
C GLY A 333 21.74 -9.75 4.94
N LEU A 334 20.66 -10.35 5.44
CA LEU A 334 19.77 -11.18 4.64
C LEU A 334 18.72 -10.34 3.91
N ILE A 335 18.50 -10.70 2.65
CA ILE A 335 17.51 -10.05 1.79
C ILE A 335 16.75 -11.08 0.99
N ASP A 336 15.52 -10.74 0.64
CA ASP A 336 14.70 -11.49 -0.29
C ASP A 336 14.70 -10.84 -1.66
N ILE A 337 14.82 -11.63 -2.73
CA ILE A 337 14.56 -11.14 -4.09
C ILE A 337 13.27 -11.72 -4.67
N SER A 338 12.47 -10.87 -5.31
CA SER A 338 11.32 -11.32 -6.11
C SER A 338 11.60 -11.02 -7.59
N ARG A 339 11.67 -12.06 -8.42
CA ARG A 339 11.93 -11.91 -9.87
C ARG A 339 10.68 -11.48 -10.61
N MET A 340 10.85 -10.57 -11.56
CA MET A 340 9.80 -10.04 -12.42
C MET A 340 10.28 -10.14 -13.87
N ASP A 341 9.43 -10.63 -14.77
CA ASP A 341 9.77 -10.74 -16.18
C ASP A 341 9.27 -9.49 -16.93
N LYS A 342 10.02 -9.09 -17.97
CA LYS A 342 9.60 -8.08 -18.97
C LYS A 342 9.35 -6.66 -18.43
N LEU A 343 10.26 -6.11 -17.64
CA LEU A 343 10.23 -4.68 -17.32
C LEU A 343 10.76 -3.87 -18.53
N PRO A 344 10.07 -2.82 -19.00
CA PRO A 344 10.40 -2.14 -20.25
C PRO A 344 11.67 -1.28 -20.19
N PHE A 345 11.96 -0.68 -19.03
CA PHE A 345 13.14 0.15 -18.82
C PHE A 345 13.47 0.25 -17.32
N PHE A 346 14.68 0.74 -17.03
CA PHE A 346 15.20 0.93 -15.69
C PHE A 346 15.64 2.39 -15.53
N VAL A 347 15.18 3.05 -14.48
CA VAL A 347 15.43 4.49 -14.24
C VAL A 347 16.61 4.67 -13.28
N ARG A 348 17.50 5.61 -13.59
CA ARG A 348 18.62 5.98 -12.71
C ARG A 348 18.12 6.75 -11.49
N SER A 349 18.73 6.51 -10.34
CA SER A 349 18.66 7.39 -9.17
C SER A 349 19.89 7.19 -8.29
N THR A 350 20.10 8.11 -7.37
CA THR A 350 21.13 7.99 -6.33
C THR A 350 20.44 7.87 -4.99
N LYS A 351 20.62 6.72 -4.33
CA LYS A 351 20.03 6.42 -3.01
C LYS A 351 21.04 5.71 -2.14
N ASN A 352 21.08 6.05 -0.85
CA ASN A 352 21.92 5.39 0.18
C ASN A 352 23.39 5.25 -0.22
N GLY A 353 23.96 6.30 -0.84
CA GLY A 353 25.37 6.33 -1.26
C GLY A 353 25.70 5.48 -2.49
N ILE A 354 24.70 4.92 -3.18
CA ILE A 354 24.87 4.17 -4.43
C ILE A 354 24.15 4.94 -5.56
N GLU A 355 24.83 5.09 -6.68
CA GLU A 355 24.23 5.58 -7.92
C GLU A 355 23.88 4.38 -8.82
N SER A 356 22.64 4.35 -9.29
CA SER A 356 22.15 3.38 -10.25
C SER A 356 22.16 3.95 -11.68
N LEU A 357 22.19 3.06 -12.67
CA LEU A 357 22.23 3.38 -14.09
C LEU A 357 20.84 3.22 -14.73
N SER A 358 20.60 3.98 -15.79
CA SER A 358 19.40 3.82 -16.62
C SER A 358 19.62 2.80 -17.73
N LYS A 359 18.58 2.03 -18.08
CA LYS A 359 18.59 1.08 -19.19
C LYS A 359 17.26 1.15 -19.92
N TYR A 360 17.26 1.73 -21.12
CA TYR A 360 16.08 1.94 -21.97
C TYR A 360 15.80 0.73 -22.88
N LYS A 361 15.87 -0.48 -22.31
CA LYS A 361 15.61 -1.73 -23.03
C LYS A 361 14.90 -2.70 -22.11
N ALA A 362 13.91 -3.39 -22.66
CA ALA A 362 13.17 -4.40 -21.93
C ALA A 362 14.12 -5.49 -21.40
N GLY A 363 13.94 -5.84 -20.13
CA GLY A 363 14.79 -6.81 -19.44
C GLY A 363 14.03 -7.51 -18.32
N ASN A 364 14.59 -8.62 -17.85
CA ASN A 364 14.12 -9.23 -16.62
C ASN A 364 14.60 -8.38 -15.44
N ALA A 365 13.75 -8.28 -14.43
CA ALA A 365 13.97 -7.45 -13.27
C ALA A 365 13.85 -8.26 -11.98
N PHE A 366 14.27 -7.67 -10.88
CA PHE A 366 13.98 -8.15 -9.55
C PHE A 366 13.73 -6.98 -8.60
N THR A 367 12.92 -7.21 -7.58
CA THR A 367 12.79 -6.34 -6.41
C THR A 367 13.49 -6.98 -5.22
N VAL A 368 13.89 -6.15 -4.25
CA VAL A 368 14.57 -6.56 -3.02
C VAL A 368 13.68 -6.20 -1.83
N ALA A 369 13.60 -7.07 -0.84
CA ALA A 369 12.82 -6.85 0.39
C ALA A 369 13.59 -7.36 1.61
N ARG A 370 13.26 -6.83 2.80
CA ARG A 370 13.80 -7.34 4.06
C ARG A 370 13.20 -8.72 4.33
N VAL A 371 14.03 -9.67 4.73
CA VAL A 371 13.55 -10.98 5.19
C VAL A 371 12.66 -10.76 6.41
N LYS A 372 11.42 -11.23 6.33
CA LYS A 372 10.52 -11.22 7.48
C LYS A 372 10.85 -12.42 8.35
N GLU A 373 11.28 -12.18 9.58
CA GLU A 373 11.55 -13.23 10.56
C GLU A 373 10.36 -13.38 11.51
N MET A 374 10.09 -14.61 11.93
CA MET A 374 9.05 -14.90 12.89
C MET A 374 9.48 -16.04 13.82
N THR A 375 9.22 -15.90 15.11
CA THR A 375 9.45 -16.96 16.09
C THR A 375 8.27 -17.93 16.09
N ALA A 376 8.53 -19.21 15.85
CA ALA A 376 7.55 -20.28 16.00
C ALA A 376 7.75 -21.00 17.33
N ASP A 377 6.70 -21.67 17.81
CA ASP A 377 6.84 -22.72 18.82
C ASP A 377 7.04 -24.09 18.14
N CYS A 378 7.19 -25.14 18.94
CA CYS A 378 7.39 -26.49 18.39
C CYS A 378 6.13 -27.11 17.76
N TYR A 379 4.98 -26.47 17.87
CA TYR A 379 3.68 -26.95 17.38
C TYR A 379 3.25 -26.21 16.13
N THR A 380 3.82 -25.04 15.86
CA THR A 380 3.39 -24.17 14.78
C THR A 380 3.52 -24.85 13.41
N THR A 381 2.44 -24.80 12.65
CA THR A 381 2.31 -25.44 11.34
C THR A 381 2.36 -24.40 10.22
N VAL A 382 2.57 -24.84 8.97
CA VAL A 382 2.58 -23.90 7.83
C VAL A 382 1.18 -23.40 7.52
N ALA A 383 0.15 -24.21 7.75
CA ALA A 383 -1.24 -23.79 7.58
C ALA A 383 -1.57 -22.52 8.39
N GLU A 384 -0.96 -22.33 9.57
CA GLU A 384 -1.14 -21.17 10.44
C GLU A 384 -0.35 -19.94 9.97
N ILE A 385 0.88 -20.15 9.50
CA ILE A 385 1.84 -19.06 9.24
C ILE A 385 1.78 -18.57 7.79
N CYS A 386 1.48 -19.47 6.88
CA CYS A 386 1.60 -19.25 5.45
C CYS A 386 0.50 -20.02 4.70
N PRO A 387 -0.77 -19.62 4.87
CA PRO A 387 -1.85 -20.22 4.10
C PRO A 387 -1.63 -19.90 2.63
N TYR A 388 -1.58 -20.94 1.79
CA TYR A 388 -1.41 -20.79 0.35
C TYR A 388 -2.48 -19.90 -0.24
N LYS A 389 -2.04 -18.82 -0.89
CA LYS A 389 -2.87 -17.95 -1.72
C LYS A 389 -2.22 -17.85 -3.09
N GLU A 390 -3.01 -17.99 -4.15
CA GLU A 390 -2.50 -17.71 -5.50
C GLU A 390 -2.47 -16.19 -5.75
N PRO A 391 -1.38 -15.66 -6.37
CA PRO A 391 -0.14 -16.35 -6.71
C PRO A 391 0.76 -16.57 -5.48
N ASN A 392 1.39 -17.75 -5.37
CA ASN A 392 2.15 -18.31 -4.23
C ASN A 392 2.39 -17.36 -3.03
N SER A 393 1.83 -17.71 -1.87
CA SER A 393 2.08 -17.02 -0.60
C SER A 393 3.55 -17.11 -0.19
N HIS A 394 4.13 -15.98 0.22
CA HIS A 394 5.50 -15.91 0.70
C HIS A 394 5.53 -16.17 2.20
N CYS A 395 6.29 -17.17 2.65
CA CYS A 395 6.39 -17.49 4.07
C CYS A 395 7.55 -16.71 4.73
N PRO A 396 7.39 -16.24 5.98
CA PRO A 396 8.50 -15.65 6.73
C PRO A 396 9.57 -16.70 7.04
N ARG A 397 10.80 -16.25 7.28
CA ARG A 397 11.87 -17.08 7.84
C ARG A 397 11.53 -17.39 9.30
N VAL A 398 11.51 -18.67 9.65
CA VAL A 398 11.02 -19.11 10.95
C VAL A 398 12.20 -19.39 11.88
N PHE A 399 12.17 -18.81 13.09
CA PHE A 399 13.09 -19.17 14.16
C PHE A 399 12.46 -20.26 15.03
N CYS A 400 13.13 -21.41 15.09
CA CYS A 400 12.71 -22.56 15.86
C CYS A 400 13.43 -22.64 17.21
N PRO A 401 12.69 -22.86 18.31
CA PRO A 401 13.28 -22.97 19.64
C PRO A 401 13.96 -24.33 19.81
N GLU A 402 14.72 -24.45 20.90
CA GLU A 402 15.32 -25.71 21.29
C GLU A 402 14.28 -26.76 21.72
N ASN A 403 14.72 -28.02 21.76
CA ASN A 403 13.95 -29.14 22.30
C ASN A 403 12.66 -29.53 21.55
N CYS A 404 12.43 -29.02 20.33
CA CYS A 404 11.30 -29.47 19.52
C CYS A 404 11.33 -30.96 19.14
N LYS A 405 12.51 -31.60 19.18
CA LYS A 405 12.64 -33.05 18.97
C LYS A 405 11.96 -33.86 20.08
N ALA A 406 11.99 -33.39 21.32
CA ALA A 406 11.44 -34.10 22.48
C ALA A 406 9.91 -33.98 22.57
N GLN A 407 9.30 -33.07 21.80
CA GLN A 407 7.86 -32.85 21.85
C GLN A 407 7.10 -34.07 21.29
N PRO A 408 6.01 -34.50 21.94
CA PRO A 408 5.18 -35.61 21.48
C PRO A 408 4.67 -35.40 20.05
N SER A 409 4.69 -36.47 19.24
CA SER A 409 4.23 -36.41 17.84
C SER A 409 2.76 -36.08 17.68
N TYR A 410 1.94 -36.32 18.71
CA TYR A 410 0.54 -35.90 18.73
C TYR A 410 0.38 -34.37 18.65
N TRP A 411 1.22 -33.61 19.36
CA TRP A 411 1.19 -32.14 19.32
C TRP A 411 2.09 -31.53 18.25
N SER A 412 3.11 -32.27 17.81
CA SER A 412 4.08 -31.85 16.79
C SER A 412 4.18 -32.92 15.70
N PRO A 413 3.15 -33.05 14.85
CA PRO A 413 3.13 -34.07 13.81
C PRO A 413 4.17 -33.75 12.73
N VAL A 414 4.77 -34.80 12.15
CA VAL A 414 5.64 -34.68 10.97
C VAL A 414 5.14 -35.68 9.95
N ILE A 415 4.58 -35.19 8.85
CA ILE A 415 3.94 -36.01 7.83
C ILE A 415 4.68 -35.80 6.52
N GLY A 416 5.29 -36.87 6.01
CA GLY A 416 6.08 -36.83 4.77
C GLY A 416 7.61 -36.87 4.97
N ASN A 417 8.31 -36.73 3.85
CA ASN A 417 9.77 -36.86 3.77
C ASN A 417 10.29 -36.05 2.58
N LYS A 418 11.28 -35.17 2.82
CA LYS A 418 11.74 -34.11 1.92
C LYS A 418 10.68 -33.05 1.63
N ILE A 419 9.44 -33.48 1.40
CA ILE A 419 8.26 -32.66 1.24
C ILE A 419 7.26 -33.11 2.30
N TYR A 420 6.74 -32.13 3.03
CA TYR A 420 5.86 -32.32 4.18
C TYR A 420 4.50 -31.69 3.90
N THR A 421 3.49 -32.13 4.64
CA THR A 421 2.18 -31.48 4.61
C THR A 421 2.24 -30.13 5.33
N ASP A 422 1.37 -29.20 4.95
CA ASP A 422 1.16 -27.93 5.67
C ASP A 422 0.82 -28.09 7.16
N ASN A 423 0.16 -29.18 7.54
CA ASN A 423 -0.15 -29.54 8.93
C ASN A 423 1.04 -30.09 9.73
N SER A 424 2.22 -30.24 9.12
CA SER A 424 3.41 -30.68 9.85
C SER A 424 3.99 -29.53 10.67
N SER A 425 4.47 -29.83 11.88
CA SER A 425 5.24 -28.89 12.70
C SER A 425 6.50 -28.48 11.94
N ILE A 426 6.69 -27.19 11.71
CA ILE A 426 7.81 -26.64 10.92
C ILE A 426 9.14 -27.03 11.56
N CYS A 427 9.27 -26.78 12.86
CA CYS A 427 10.54 -26.96 13.57
C CYS A 427 10.91 -28.43 13.70
N LYS A 428 9.94 -29.30 13.98
CA LYS A 428 10.21 -30.74 14.09
C LYS A 428 10.43 -31.38 12.72
N ALA A 429 9.71 -30.95 11.69
CA ALA A 429 9.96 -31.36 10.31
C ALA A 429 11.34 -30.91 9.81
N ALA A 430 11.83 -29.74 10.24
CA ALA A 430 13.16 -29.24 9.89
C ALA A 430 14.28 -30.08 10.54
N ILE A 431 14.12 -30.50 11.79
CA ILE A 431 15.03 -31.46 12.45
C ILE A 431 14.97 -32.81 11.73
N HIS A 432 13.78 -33.30 11.38
CA HIS A 432 13.59 -34.54 10.62
C HIS A 432 14.28 -34.46 9.24
N ALA A 433 14.16 -33.33 8.53
CA ALA A 433 14.83 -33.08 7.27
C ALA A 433 16.36 -33.07 7.43
N GLY A 434 16.84 -32.63 8.59
CA GLY A 434 18.26 -32.40 8.90
C GLY A 434 18.72 -30.99 8.56
N VAL A 435 17.78 -30.06 8.47
CA VAL A 435 18.04 -28.65 8.16
C VAL A 435 18.55 -27.91 9.40
N ILE A 436 17.98 -28.20 10.57
CA ILE A 436 18.44 -27.68 11.87
C ILE A 436 18.74 -28.80 12.85
N LYS A 437 19.54 -28.47 13.86
CA LYS A 437 19.87 -29.34 14.99
C LYS A 437 18.78 -29.24 16.09
N PRO A 438 18.73 -30.17 17.06
CA PRO A 438 17.73 -30.15 18.13
C PRO A 438 17.76 -28.93 19.06
N ASN A 439 18.83 -28.14 19.03
CA ASN A 439 18.98 -26.89 19.77
C ASN A 439 18.30 -25.69 19.09
N GLY A 440 17.55 -25.91 18.00
CA GLY A 440 16.84 -24.86 17.28
C GLY A 440 17.68 -24.17 16.21
N GLY A 441 17.12 -23.11 15.63
CA GLY A 441 17.74 -22.35 14.54
C GLY A 441 16.73 -21.78 13.55
N PHE A 442 17.23 -21.07 12.54
CA PHE A 442 16.40 -20.52 11.48
C PHE A 442 16.10 -21.57 10.40
N VAL A 443 14.89 -21.51 9.85
CA VAL A 443 14.43 -22.39 8.76
C VAL A 443 13.66 -21.59 7.72
N ASP A 444 13.91 -21.92 6.46
CA ASP A 444 13.17 -21.37 5.33
C ASP A 444 12.15 -22.39 4.82
N VAL A 445 10.92 -21.92 4.61
CA VAL A 445 9.77 -22.73 4.19
C VAL A 445 9.36 -22.30 2.79
N LEU A 446 9.34 -23.25 1.86
CA LEU A 446 8.83 -23.03 0.51
C LEU A 446 7.50 -23.78 0.33
N PRO A 447 6.37 -23.08 0.11
CA PRO A 447 5.11 -23.72 -0.21
C PRO A 447 5.14 -24.29 -1.64
N LEU A 448 4.59 -25.50 -1.82
CA LEU A 448 4.55 -26.23 -3.09
C LEU A 448 3.12 -26.65 -3.46
N ASP A 449 2.92 -27.01 -4.75
CA ASP A 449 1.65 -27.52 -5.27
C ASP A 449 1.27 -28.89 -4.67
N LYS A 450 -0.01 -29.10 -4.41
CA LYS A 450 -0.58 -30.32 -3.77
C LYS A 450 -0.15 -31.63 -4.46
N ARG A 451 0.28 -32.62 -3.67
CA ARG A 451 0.49 -34.03 -4.06
C ARG A 451 -0.56 -34.91 -3.42
N LYS A 452 -0.71 -36.08 -4.04
CA LYS A 452 -1.68 -37.10 -3.64
C LYS A 452 -1.17 -38.02 -2.52
N SER A 453 0.15 -38.06 -2.30
CA SER A 453 0.75 -39.01 -1.36
C SER A 453 2.09 -38.53 -0.80
N TYR A 454 2.31 -38.82 0.48
CA TYR A 454 3.52 -38.54 1.25
C TYR A 454 4.06 -39.83 1.86
N THR A 455 5.38 -40.00 1.82
CA THR A 455 6.07 -41.14 2.40
C THR A 455 6.59 -40.79 3.79
N GLY A 456 6.28 -41.62 4.79
CA GLY A 456 6.82 -41.50 6.14
C GLY A 456 8.11 -42.32 6.28
N VAL A 457 9.11 -41.78 6.98
CA VAL A 457 10.41 -42.46 7.24
C VAL A 457 10.93 -42.10 8.64
N LEU A 458 11.80 -42.94 9.20
CA LEU A 458 12.59 -42.58 10.38
C LEU A 458 13.85 -41.84 9.93
N LYS A 459 13.98 -40.57 10.30
CA LYS A 459 15.18 -39.77 9.99
C LYS A 459 15.54 -38.84 11.13
N ASN A 460 16.83 -38.70 11.43
CA ASN A 460 17.38 -37.86 12.50
C ASN A 460 16.75 -38.11 13.90
N GLY A 461 16.27 -39.34 14.12
CA GLY A 461 15.58 -39.75 15.35
C GLY A 461 14.16 -39.20 15.50
N ILE A 462 13.50 -38.84 14.39
CA ILE A 462 12.08 -38.49 14.33
C ILE A 462 11.42 -39.44 13.33
N GLN A 463 10.31 -40.06 13.73
CA GLN A 463 9.49 -40.89 12.85
C GLN A 463 8.45 -39.99 12.18
N SER A 464 8.49 -39.88 10.85
CA SER A 464 7.42 -39.20 10.10
C SER A 464 6.32 -40.17 9.66
N GLU A 465 5.12 -39.63 9.51
CA GLU A 465 3.92 -40.37 9.11
C GLU A 465 3.75 -40.38 7.60
N ARG A 466 3.16 -41.47 7.09
CA ARG A 466 2.70 -41.55 5.70
C ARG A 466 1.30 -40.98 5.61
N TYR A 467 0.99 -40.30 4.51
CA TYR A 467 -0.36 -39.77 4.29
C TYR A 467 -0.74 -39.88 2.82
N CYS A 468 -2.00 -40.23 2.56
CA CYS A 468 -2.55 -40.36 1.22
C CYS A 468 -3.94 -39.71 1.26
N SER A 469 -4.12 -38.58 0.59
CA SER A 469 -5.43 -37.91 0.54
C SER A 469 -5.72 -37.24 -0.80
N THR A 470 -6.98 -36.87 -0.95
CA THR A 470 -7.53 -36.15 -2.10
C THR A 470 -7.38 -34.62 -2.01
N GLY A 471 -6.53 -34.10 -1.12
CA GLY A 471 -5.98 -32.73 -1.25
C GLY A 471 -5.88 -31.92 0.03
N ILE A 472 -4.65 -31.55 0.41
CA ILE A 472 -4.27 -30.46 1.34
C ILE A 472 -2.94 -29.86 0.83
N LEU A 473 -2.59 -28.61 1.18
CA LEU A 473 -1.43 -27.84 0.69
C LEU A 473 -0.08 -28.38 1.21
N GLU A 474 1.04 -28.10 0.52
CA GLU A 474 2.36 -28.69 0.84
C GLU A 474 3.46 -27.70 1.12
N ILE A 475 4.51 -28.19 1.81
CA ILE A 475 5.75 -27.47 2.06
C ILE A 475 6.99 -28.31 1.77
N THR A 476 8.07 -27.64 1.39
CA THR A 476 9.44 -28.17 1.50
C THR A 476 10.26 -27.26 2.39
N ILE A 477 11.17 -27.85 3.17
CA ILE A 477 12.08 -27.13 4.07
C ILE A 477 13.45 -27.10 3.41
N ILE A 478 13.97 -25.90 3.18
CA ILE A 478 15.23 -25.68 2.45
C ILE A 478 16.38 -25.50 3.45
N PRO A 479 17.53 -26.15 3.28
CA PRO A 479 18.72 -25.88 4.09
C PRO A 479 19.32 -24.51 3.77
N ASP A 480 19.87 -23.82 4.77
CA ASP A 480 20.61 -22.54 4.62
C ASP A 480 21.69 -22.56 3.53
N ASN A 481 22.23 -23.73 3.18
CA ASN A 481 23.32 -23.88 2.21
C ASN A 481 22.85 -23.96 0.73
N TYR A 482 21.56 -23.80 0.44
CA TYR A 482 21.02 -23.69 -0.93
C TYR A 482 20.67 -22.25 -1.34
N VAL A 483 21.01 -21.28 -0.47
CA VAL A 483 20.75 -19.83 -0.56
C VAL A 483 21.92 -19.10 -1.20
#